data_AF-A0A4Q5T008-F1
#
_entry.id   AF-A0A4Q5T008-F1
#
_cell.length_a   1.000
_cell.length_b   1.000
_cell.length_c   1.000
_cell.angle_alpha   90.00
_cell.angle_beta   90.00
_cell.angle_gamma   90.00
#
_symmetry.space_group_name_H-M   'P 1'
#
loop_
_entity.id
_entity.type
_entity.pdbx_description
1 polymer ?
#
loop_
_entity_poly.entity_id
_entity_poly.type
_entity_poly.pdbx_seq_one_letter_code
_entity_poly.pdbx_strand_id
1 'polypeptide(L)'
;PDEDDFDDFIFNVDGWLCEIKDAQIRDGLHVLGQAPAGEARVNLVLSILRASQIWGGETGAVPGLRSALGLKEDGAGQERDALRAIDEIEQQAHALVQGMEEAGWDPSAVDGLHDDPVVRDVLHFAATQVVPRLAQTTDELDHVLHALDGGFIPAGPSGSPLRGLVNVLPTGRNFYTVDPKAVPSRLAWETGRSMAESLVERHLADTDEYPRSVGLSVWGTSAMRTSGDDIAEVLALIGVEPEWDPASRRVNGLRVVPLEELGRPRIDVTVRISGFFRDAFPHVIGILDDAIRQVAELDEPLEQNFVRAHAQADLAEHGDERRATTRIYGSKPGSYGAGILQVIEAGNWKTDDDLAEVYTAWGGFAYGRDLDGAPASEDMRANYRRIAVAAKNIDTREHDIADSDDYFQYHGGMIATVRALTGAEPKAYVGDSTSPDAVRTRTLQEETNRVFRARVVNPRWIGAMQRHGYKGAFELAATVDYLFGFDATAGVVHDWMYESLAKEYVLDETNQEFMRKSNPWALRGIVERLGEAAERGLWAEPDPEVVAAMQQVYLDLEGDLEDRHA
;
A
#
# COMPACT_ATOMS: atom_id res chain seq x y z
N PRO A 1 31.66 -9.81 -16.25
CA PRO A 1 31.44 -8.39 -15.91
C PRO A 1 32.77 -7.66 -16.00
N ASP A 2 32.79 -6.54 -16.73
CA ASP A 2 33.91 -5.60 -16.61
C ASP A 2 33.89 -5.03 -15.16
N GLU A 3 35.02 -4.52 -14.65
CA GLU A 3 35.11 -4.04 -13.25
C GLU A 3 34.04 -2.96 -12.95
N ASP A 4 33.75 -2.10 -13.95
CA ASP A 4 32.73 -1.06 -13.85
C ASP A 4 31.31 -1.63 -13.69
N ASP A 5 30.97 -2.74 -14.37
CA ASP A 5 29.65 -3.40 -14.24
C ASP A 5 29.45 -4.01 -12.85
N PHE A 6 30.55 -4.42 -12.20
CA PHE A 6 30.49 -5.02 -10.87
C PHE A 6 30.29 -3.95 -9.78
N ASP A 7 30.93 -2.80 -9.90
CA ASP A 7 30.73 -1.68 -8.97
C ASP A 7 29.29 -1.16 -9.02
N ASP A 8 28.72 -1.01 -10.23
CA ASP A 8 27.30 -0.64 -10.42
C ASP A 8 26.33 -1.67 -9.81
N PHE A 9 26.63 -2.96 -9.94
CA PHE A 9 25.85 -4.01 -9.29
C PHE A 9 25.91 -3.91 -7.75
N ILE A 10 27.08 -3.63 -7.18
CA ILE A 10 27.25 -3.46 -5.75
C ILE A 10 26.47 -2.25 -5.23
N PHE A 11 26.42 -1.13 -5.98
CA PHE A 11 25.60 0.03 -5.61
C PHE A 11 24.11 -0.33 -5.54
N ASN A 12 23.60 -1.10 -6.50
CA ASN A 12 22.21 -1.57 -6.48
C ASN A 12 21.91 -2.45 -5.26
N VAL A 13 22.83 -3.36 -4.90
CA VAL A 13 22.69 -4.22 -3.71
C VAL A 13 22.73 -3.39 -2.43
N ASP A 14 23.67 -2.46 -2.30
CA ASP A 14 23.82 -1.62 -1.12
C ASP A 14 22.58 -0.73 -0.92
N GLY A 15 22.02 -0.17 -2.01
CA GLY A 15 20.77 0.59 -1.99
C GLY A 15 19.58 -0.25 -1.49
N TRP A 16 19.41 -1.46 -2.04
CA TRP A 16 18.34 -2.39 -1.62
C TRP A 16 18.48 -2.83 -0.15
N LEU A 17 19.70 -3.10 0.32
CA LEU A 17 19.96 -3.43 1.73
C LEU A 17 19.59 -2.27 2.66
N CYS A 18 19.93 -1.04 2.26
CA CYS A 18 19.57 0.15 3.01
C CYS A 18 18.04 0.31 3.11
N GLU A 19 17.32 0.11 2.01
CA GLU A 19 15.85 0.22 2.00
C GLU A 19 15.13 -0.83 2.85
N ILE A 20 15.67 -2.05 2.94
CA ILE A 20 15.15 -3.08 3.83
C ILE A 20 15.45 -2.75 5.27
N LYS A 21 16.70 -2.35 5.57
CA LYS A 21 17.13 -1.98 6.92
C LYS A 21 16.34 -0.79 7.47
N ASP A 22 16.08 0.18 6.61
CA ASP A 22 15.43 1.44 6.98
C ASP A 22 13.89 1.37 6.96
N ALA A 23 13.33 0.28 6.46
CA ALA A 23 11.88 0.07 6.41
C ALA A 23 11.25 0.16 7.79
N GLN A 24 10.21 0.99 7.91
CA GLN A 24 9.39 1.05 9.11
C GLN A 24 8.41 -0.13 9.09
N ILE A 25 8.49 -0.96 10.11
CA ILE A 25 7.61 -2.11 10.33
C ILE A 25 6.99 -2.02 11.72
N ARG A 26 5.83 -2.65 11.91
CA ARG A 26 5.22 -2.74 13.24
C ARG A 26 6.08 -3.57 14.19
N ASP A 27 6.34 -3.04 15.40
CA ASP A 27 7.07 -3.73 16.47
C ASP A 27 6.11 -4.23 17.58
N GLY A 28 4.92 -4.70 17.17
CA GLY A 28 3.90 -5.23 18.07
C GLY A 28 2.50 -4.87 17.60
N LEU A 29 1.54 -5.09 18.50
CA LEU A 29 0.12 -4.77 18.29
C LEU A 29 -0.36 -3.76 19.34
N HIS A 30 -1.24 -2.87 18.92
CA HIS A 30 -1.88 -1.91 19.82
C HIS A 30 -2.75 -2.61 20.87
N VAL A 31 -2.74 -2.08 22.10
CA VAL A 31 -3.66 -2.48 23.18
C VAL A 31 -4.49 -1.26 23.54
N LEU A 32 -5.81 -1.37 23.43
CA LEU A 32 -6.74 -0.26 23.61
C LEU A 32 -6.54 0.45 24.96
N GLY A 33 -6.32 1.77 24.93
CA GLY A 33 -6.05 2.59 26.12
C GLY A 33 -4.62 2.52 26.67
N GLN A 34 -3.71 1.79 26.02
CA GLN A 34 -2.31 1.71 26.42
C GLN A 34 -1.46 2.64 25.53
N ALA A 35 -1.10 3.81 26.06
CA ALA A 35 -0.16 4.70 25.39
C ALA A 35 1.25 4.07 25.30
N PRO A 36 2.01 4.33 24.21
CA PRO A 36 3.39 3.87 24.10
C PRO A 36 4.29 4.56 25.13
N ALA A 37 5.27 3.84 25.67
CA ALA A 37 6.24 4.32 26.65
C ALA A 37 7.62 3.71 26.43
N GLY A 38 8.67 4.39 26.92
CA GLY A 38 10.05 3.92 26.79
C GLY A 38 10.45 3.75 25.32
N GLU A 39 11.13 2.64 25.02
CA GLU A 39 11.63 2.33 23.67
C GLU A 39 10.53 2.34 22.59
N ALA A 40 9.32 1.85 22.91
CA ALA A 40 8.20 1.87 21.95
C ALA A 40 7.77 3.31 21.60
N ARG A 41 7.81 4.23 22.56
CA ARG A 41 7.52 5.65 22.30
C ARG A 41 8.64 6.32 21.51
N VAL A 42 9.89 6.03 21.85
CA VAL A 42 11.07 6.52 21.10
C VAL A 42 10.97 6.10 19.63
N ASN A 43 10.75 4.81 19.35
CA ASN A 43 10.66 4.30 17.99
C ASN A 43 9.47 4.88 17.22
N LEU A 44 8.31 5.07 17.87
CA LEU A 44 7.14 5.67 17.24
C LEU A 44 7.33 7.17 16.96
N VAL A 45 7.89 7.92 17.91
CA VAL A 45 8.16 9.36 17.71
C VAL A 45 9.20 9.55 16.62
N LEU A 46 10.30 8.79 16.66
CA LEU A 46 11.30 8.79 15.60
C LEU A 46 10.65 8.53 14.24
N SER A 47 9.73 7.57 14.19
CA SER A 47 9.00 7.23 12.97
C SER A 47 8.10 8.34 12.44
N ILE A 48 7.36 9.02 13.31
CA ILE A 48 6.53 10.19 12.97
C ILE A 48 7.40 11.35 12.46
N LEU A 49 8.54 11.58 13.09
CA LEU A 49 9.44 12.69 12.77
C LEU A 49 10.27 12.44 11.51
N ARG A 50 10.24 11.26 10.89
CA ARG A 50 10.90 11.05 9.58
C ARG A 50 10.24 11.85 8.46
N ALA A 51 8.92 12.03 8.52
CA ALA A 51 8.17 12.75 7.49
C ALA A 51 8.20 14.27 7.69
N SER A 52 8.13 15.01 6.58
CA SER A 52 7.81 16.43 6.58
C SER A 52 6.40 16.67 7.14
N GLN A 53 6.24 17.61 8.07
CA GLN A 53 5.01 17.80 8.82
C GLN A 53 4.07 18.80 8.13
N ILE A 54 2.80 18.41 7.99
CA ILE A 54 1.72 19.28 7.55
C ILE A 54 1.00 19.78 8.80
N TRP A 55 1.25 21.03 9.17
CA TRP A 55 0.78 21.60 10.43
C TRP A 55 0.24 23.02 10.26
N GLY A 56 -0.83 23.36 10.99
CA GLY A 56 -1.43 24.71 10.91
C GLY A 56 -2.01 25.09 9.55
N GLY A 57 -2.13 24.14 8.60
CA GLY A 57 -2.53 24.41 7.23
C GLY A 57 -1.37 24.77 6.29
N GLU A 58 -0.14 24.68 6.78
CA GLU A 58 1.10 24.86 6.02
C GLU A 58 1.77 23.50 5.77
N THR A 59 2.15 23.25 4.52
CA THR A 59 2.98 22.11 4.12
C THR A 59 4.44 22.40 4.46
N GLY A 60 5.14 21.41 5.01
CA GLY A 60 6.55 21.57 5.41
C GLY A 60 6.74 22.55 6.57
N ALA A 61 5.73 22.72 7.43
CA ALA A 61 5.80 23.60 8.59
C ALA A 61 6.95 23.23 9.54
N VAL A 62 7.26 21.94 9.61
CA VAL A 62 8.43 21.37 10.29
C VAL A 62 9.00 20.30 9.37
N PRO A 63 10.29 20.35 8.99
CA PRO A 63 10.88 19.31 8.14
C PRO A 63 10.99 17.97 8.88
N GLY A 64 11.24 16.89 8.13
CA GLY A 64 11.64 15.62 8.74
C GLY A 64 12.95 15.76 9.52
N LEU A 65 13.09 15.03 10.62
CA LEU A 65 14.26 15.09 11.50
C LEU A 65 15.55 14.73 10.76
N ARG A 66 15.51 13.73 9.87
CA ARG A 66 16.67 13.35 9.06
C ARG A 66 17.03 14.41 8.03
N SER A 67 16.04 15.01 7.40
CA SER A 67 16.23 16.10 6.44
C SER A 67 16.79 17.34 7.15
N ALA A 68 16.35 17.63 8.38
CA ALA A 68 16.93 18.66 9.25
C ALA A 68 18.38 18.36 9.67
N LEU A 69 18.74 17.08 9.80
CA LEU A 69 20.12 16.62 10.04
C LEU A 69 20.98 16.59 8.77
N GLY A 70 20.43 16.96 7.61
CA GLY A 70 21.14 17.11 6.36
C GLY A 70 21.02 15.93 5.39
N LEU A 71 20.13 14.97 5.64
CA LEU A 71 19.85 13.92 4.68
C LEU A 71 19.13 14.51 3.46
N LYS A 72 19.75 14.45 2.29
CA LYS A 72 19.12 14.83 1.02
C LYS A 72 18.31 13.64 0.50
N GLU A 73 17.03 13.85 0.28
CA GLU A 73 16.06 12.79 -0.08
C GLU A 73 16.23 12.32 -1.55
N ASP A 74 16.91 13.12 -2.36
CA ASP A 74 17.09 13.02 -3.81
C ASP A 74 18.47 12.46 -4.24
N GLY A 75 19.34 12.10 -3.28
CA GLY A 75 20.69 11.55 -3.55
C GLY A 75 20.97 10.16 -2.98
N ALA A 76 19.99 9.52 -2.34
CA ALA A 76 20.16 8.23 -1.68
C ALA A 76 20.12 7.08 -2.68
N GLY A 77 21.23 6.79 -3.34
CA GLY A 77 21.35 5.53 -4.09
C GLY A 77 22.57 5.34 -4.98
N GLN A 78 23.33 6.40 -5.30
CA GLN A 78 24.39 6.29 -6.32
C GLN A 78 25.82 6.40 -5.78
N GLU A 79 26.02 6.68 -4.49
CA GLU A 79 27.35 6.74 -3.88
C GLU A 79 27.39 6.00 -2.53
N ARG A 80 28.42 5.17 -2.31
CA ARG A 80 28.66 4.45 -1.05
C ARG A 80 28.71 5.35 0.19
N ASP A 81 29.17 6.58 0.01
CA ASP A 81 29.24 7.59 1.08
C ASP A 81 27.83 8.06 1.51
N ALA A 82 26.85 8.04 0.60
CA ALA A 82 25.47 8.41 0.91
C ALA A 82 24.78 7.39 1.85
N LEU A 83 25.11 6.10 1.73
CA LEU A 83 24.51 5.05 2.55
C LEU A 83 25.04 5.04 3.99
N ARG A 84 26.35 5.28 4.16
CA ARG A 84 26.93 5.50 5.50
C ARG A 84 26.32 6.75 6.15
N ALA A 85 26.11 7.80 5.38
CA ALA A 85 25.46 9.01 5.87
C ALA A 85 24.02 8.74 6.36
N ILE A 86 23.24 7.88 5.68
CA ILE A 86 21.89 7.49 6.15
C ILE A 86 21.95 6.83 7.52
N ASP A 87 22.85 5.86 7.70
CA ASP A 87 23.01 5.15 8.97
C ASP A 87 23.48 6.05 10.11
N GLU A 88 24.45 6.94 9.84
CA GLU A 88 24.95 7.91 10.81
C GLU A 88 23.88 8.92 11.21
N ILE A 89 23.13 9.44 10.23
CA ILE A 89 22.01 10.37 10.47
C ILE A 89 20.89 9.67 11.25
N GLU A 90 20.57 8.42 10.96
CA GLU A 90 19.56 7.69 11.72
C GLU A 90 19.99 7.44 13.16
N GLN A 91 21.26 7.10 13.38
CA GLN A 91 21.80 6.95 14.74
C GLN A 91 21.75 8.27 15.51
N GLN A 92 22.07 9.39 14.85
CA GLN A 92 21.97 10.72 15.44
C GLN A 92 20.53 11.10 15.75
N ALA A 93 19.60 10.88 14.82
CA ALA A 93 18.17 11.11 15.00
C ALA A 93 17.63 10.30 16.19
N HIS A 94 17.95 9.01 16.24
CA HIS A 94 17.58 8.14 17.36
C HIS A 94 18.16 8.64 18.68
N ALA A 95 19.45 9.02 18.73
CA ALA A 95 20.08 9.54 19.94
C ALA A 95 19.42 10.83 20.45
N LEU A 96 18.98 11.72 19.56
CA LEU A 96 18.26 12.94 19.92
C LEU A 96 16.87 12.64 20.50
N VAL A 97 16.11 11.74 19.87
CA VAL A 97 14.78 11.31 20.35
C VAL A 97 14.90 10.58 21.69
N GLN A 98 15.91 9.71 21.85
CA GLN A 98 16.23 9.04 23.11
C GLN A 98 16.61 10.05 24.21
N GLY A 99 17.43 11.06 23.89
CA GLY A 99 17.77 12.14 24.82
C GLY A 99 16.55 12.94 25.28
N MET A 100 15.58 13.17 24.40
CA MET A 100 14.30 13.78 24.76
C MET A 100 13.44 12.89 25.66
N GLU A 101 13.40 11.58 25.41
CA GLU A 101 12.73 10.60 26.28
C GLU A 101 13.33 10.60 27.70
N GLU A 102 14.67 10.61 27.81
CA GLU A 102 15.39 10.67 29.09
C GLU A 102 15.17 11.99 29.84
N ALA A 103 15.01 13.09 29.10
CA ALA A 103 14.64 14.38 29.65
C ALA A 103 13.14 14.51 29.98
N GLY A 104 12.35 13.43 29.82
CA GLY A 104 10.92 13.44 30.09
C GLY A 104 10.11 14.32 29.14
N TRP A 105 10.64 14.55 27.94
CA TRP A 105 10.07 15.44 26.91
C TRP A 105 9.88 16.89 27.36
N ASP A 106 10.73 17.38 28.28
CA ASP A 106 10.77 18.80 28.64
C ASP A 106 11.27 19.64 27.44
N PRO A 107 10.45 20.57 26.88
CA PRO A 107 10.88 21.42 25.77
C PRO A 107 12.13 22.24 26.08
N SER A 108 12.43 22.55 27.35
CA SER A 108 13.64 23.31 27.70
C SER A 108 14.95 22.51 27.57
N ALA A 109 14.87 21.18 27.47
CA ALA A 109 16.03 20.31 27.27
C ALA A 109 16.58 20.35 25.83
N VAL A 110 15.79 20.82 24.87
CA VAL A 110 16.14 20.85 23.43
C VAL A 110 17.41 21.66 23.17
N ASP A 111 17.59 22.79 23.85
CA ASP A 111 18.78 23.65 23.72
C ASP A 111 20.08 22.94 24.10
N GLY A 112 20.02 21.92 24.95
CA GLY A 112 21.17 21.13 25.38
C GLY A 112 21.48 19.91 24.49
N LEU A 113 20.59 19.57 23.55
CA LEU A 113 20.71 18.34 22.75
C LEU A 113 21.32 18.57 21.35
N HIS A 114 21.11 19.75 20.77
CA HIS A 114 21.65 20.07 19.44
C HIS A 114 21.83 21.57 19.27
N ASP A 115 22.74 22.03 18.41
CA ASP A 115 22.98 23.47 18.16
C ASP A 115 22.20 24.03 16.97
N ASP A 116 21.84 23.17 16.00
CA ASP A 116 21.11 23.59 14.81
C ASP A 116 19.66 24.00 15.15
N PRO A 117 19.23 25.24 14.82
CA PRO A 117 17.87 25.71 15.12
C PRO A 117 16.77 24.90 14.44
N VAL A 118 17.01 24.37 13.23
CA VAL A 118 16.01 23.56 12.51
C VAL A 118 15.79 22.23 13.23
N VAL A 119 16.87 21.58 13.68
CA VAL A 119 16.77 20.34 14.47
C VAL A 119 16.06 20.62 15.81
N ARG A 120 16.35 21.75 16.45
CA ARG A 120 15.66 22.17 17.68
C ARG A 120 14.16 22.36 17.46
N ASP A 121 13.75 22.99 16.37
CA ASP A 121 12.33 23.18 16.03
C ASP A 121 11.60 21.84 15.88
N VAL A 122 12.23 20.84 15.26
CA VAL A 122 11.68 19.47 15.14
C VAL A 122 11.51 18.83 16.53
N LEU A 123 12.51 18.93 17.41
CA LEU A 123 12.43 18.37 18.77
C LEU A 123 11.42 19.12 19.66
N HIS A 124 11.32 20.44 19.52
CA HIS A 124 10.28 21.23 20.17
C HIS A 124 8.89 20.82 19.69
N PHE A 125 8.70 20.61 18.39
CA PHE A 125 7.44 20.10 17.85
C PHE A 125 7.10 18.72 18.41
N ALA A 126 8.07 17.82 18.51
CA ALA A 126 7.87 16.51 19.12
C ALA A 126 7.41 16.60 20.58
N ALA A 127 8.08 17.43 21.39
CA ALA A 127 7.78 17.62 22.81
C ALA A 127 6.44 18.33 23.06
N THR A 128 6.05 19.25 22.18
CA THR A 128 4.86 20.10 22.40
C THR A 128 3.61 19.61 21.67
N GLN A 129 3.75 18.84 20.58
CA GLN A 129 2.64 18.35 19.79
C GLN A 129 2.56 16.83 19.78
N VAL A 130 3.63 16.13 19.37
CA VAL A 130 3.55 14.67 19.11
C VAL A 130 3.33 13.90 20.41
N VAL A 131 4.23 14.05 21.39
CA VAL A 131 4.23 13.25 22.62
C VAL A 131 3.02 13.51 23.51
N PRO A 132 2.58 14.77 23.74
CA PRO A 132 1.36 15.02 24.50
C PRO A 132 0.12 14.37 23.88
N ARG A 133 0.04 14.32 22.55
CA ARG A 133 -1.08 13.68 21.85
C ARG A 133 -1.00 12.16 21.90
N LEU A 134 0.19 11.57 21.85
CA LEU A 134 0.39 10.13 22.05
C LEU A 134 0.06 9.70 23.49
N ALA A 135 0.38 10.52 24.48
CA ALA A 135 0.04 10.22 25.88
C ALA A 135 -1.47 10.11 26.12
N GLN A 136 -2.27 10.84 25.33
CA GLN A 136 -3.72 10.81 25.32
C GLN A 136 -4.33 9.59 24.60
N THR A 137 -3.53 8.63 24.13
CA THR A 137 -4.06 7.30 23.72
C THR A 137 -4.80 6.60 24.86
N THR A 138 -4.52 6.95 26.11
CA THR A 138 -5.29 6.49 27.27
C THR A 138 -6.77 6.90 27.23
N ASP A 139 -7.10 8.00 26.56
CA ASP A 139 -8.48 8.49 26.39
C ASP A 139 -9.36 7.51 25.59
N GLU A 140 -8.79 6.52 24.89
CA GLU A 140 -9.55 5.51 24.15
C GLU A 140 -10.55 4.76 25.04
N LEU A 141 -10.13 4.33 26.23
CA LEU A 141 -11.03 3.62 27.16
C LEU A 141 -12.04 4.57 27.79
N ASP A 142 -11.61 5.77 28.16
CA ASP A 142 -12.48 6.78 28.76
C ASP A 142 -13.60 7.19 27.80
N HIS A 143 -13.29 7.39 26.52
CA HIS A 143 -14.28 7.71 25.50
C HIS A 143 -15.18 6.52 25.13
N VAL A 144 -14.71 5.27 25.23
CA VAL A 144 -15.60 4.10 25.12
C VAL A 144 -16.63 4.11 26.25
N LEU A 145 -16.21 4.34 27.49
CA LEU A 145 -17.13 4.43 28.64
C LEU A 145 -18.09 5.63 28.51
N HIS A 146 -17.59 6.77 28.04
CA HIS A 146 -18.43 7.95 27.79
C HIS A 146 -19.48 7.69 26.71
N ALA A 147 -19.13 6.98 25.64
CA ALA A 147 -20.07 6.61 24.57
C ALA A 147 -21.18 5.69 25.09
N LEU A 148 -20.84 4.73 25.94
CA LEU A 148 -21.80 3.82 26.57
C LEU A 148 -22.76 4.54 27.53
N ASP A 149 -22.34 5.65 28.13
CA ASP A 149 -23.20 6.54 28.92
C ASP A 149 -24.06 7.51 28.07
N GLY A 150 -24.03 7.36 26.74
CA GLY A 150 -24.74 8.24 25.81
C GLY A 150 -24.09 9.62 25.64
N GLY A 151 -22.81 9.74 26.01
CA GLY A 151 -22.02 10.94 25.88
C GLY A 151 -21.63 11.29 24.44
N PHE A 152 -21.33 12.57 24.21
CA PHE A 152 -20.82 13.03 22.91
C PHE A 152 -19.32 12.78 22.82
N ILE A 153 -18.90 11.99 21.83
CA ILE A 153 -17.48 11.73 21.57
C ILE A 153 -16.91 12.82 20.66
N PRO A 154 -15.84 13.53 21.08
CA PRO A 154 -15.19 14.53 20.25
C PRO A 154 -14.75 13.95 18.90
N ALA A 155 -15.00 14.71 17.84
CA ALA A 155 -14.58 14.36 16.50
C ALA A 155 -13.13 14.78 16.21
N GLY A 156 -12.49 14.14 15.24
CA GLY A 156 -11.11 14.46 14.82
C GLY A 156 -10.79 13.93 13.41
N PRO A 157 -9.76 14.43 12.73
CA PRO A 157 -9.37 13.91 11.43
C PRO A 157 -8.79 12.49 11.55
N SER A 158 -8.88 11.72 10.46
CA SER A 158 -8.23 10.41 10.28
C SER A 158 -7.08 10.48 9.29
N GLY A 159 -6.12 9.55 9.39
CA GLY A 159 -4.99 9.43 8.47
C GLY A 159 -3.84 8.67 9.12
N SER A 160 -2.69 8.60 8.44
CA SER A 160 -1.46 8.05 9.01
C SER A 160 -0.67 9.16 9.73
N PRO A 161 -0.36 9.01 11.03
CA PRO A 161 0.53 9.94 11.72
C PRO A 161 1.98 9.86 11.18
N LEU A 162 2.35 8.78 10.48
CA LEU A 162 3.66 8.60 9.84
C LEU A 162 3.81 9.38 8.53
N ARG A 163 2.71 9.93 8.00
CA ARG A 163 2.68 10.72 6.77
C ARG A 163 2.62 12.22 7.02
N GLY A 164 3.23 12.67 8.12
CA GLY A 164 3.28 14.09 8.50
C GLY A 164 1.96 14.68 9.02
N LEU A 165 0.97 13.84 9.34
CA LEU A 165 -0.37 14.25 9.79
C LEU A 165 -0.55 14.08 11.31
N VAL A 166 0.23 14.79 12.12
CA VAL A 166 0.17 14.68 13.60
C VAL A 166 -1.20 15.09 14.17
N ASN A 167 -2.02 15.82 13.42
CA ASN A 167 -3.36 16.26 13.85
C ASN A 167 -4.38 15.09 13.95
N VAL A 168 -4.06 13.91 13.41
CA VAL A 168 -4.82 12.67 13.61
C VAL A 168 -4.67 12.13 15.04
N LEU A 169 -3.71 12.65 15.80
CA LEU A 169 -3.56 12.43 17.23
C LEU A 169 -4.19 13.60 18.03
N PRO A 170 -4.75 13.37 19.23
CA PRO A 170 -4.80 12.09 19.95
C PRO A 170 -5.81 11.09 19.34
N THR A 171 -5.71 9.81 19.73
CA THR A 171 -6.73 8.79 19.40
C THR A 171 -7.93 8.91 20.35
N GLY A 172 -8.82 7.90 20.39
CA GLY A 172 -10.04 7.95 21.21
C GLY A 172 -11.12 8.92 20.69
N ARG A 173 -11.04 9.36 19.43
CA ARG A 173 -11.99 10.32 18.83
C ARG A 173 -12.92 9.63 17.82
N ASN A 174 -14.11 10.19 17.63
CA ASN A 174 -15.01 9.78 16.55
C ASN A 174 -14.54 10.40 15.24
N PHE A 175 -13.63 9.72 14.54
CA PHE A 175 -12.94 10.33 13.42
C PHE A 175 -13.87 10.67 12.25
N TYR A 176 -13.57 11.77 11.57
CA TYR A 176 -14.08 12.10 10.25
C TYR A 176 -12.94 12.04 9.23
N THR A 177 -13.31 12.04 7.95
CA THR A 177 -12.36 11.85 6.85
C THR A 177 -12.08 13.18 6.15
N VAL A 178 -12.57 13.36 4.93
CA VAL A 178 -12.29 14.53 4.09
C VAL A 178 -13.57 15.04 3.43
N ASP A 179 -13.59 16.29 2.96
CA ASP A 179 -14.63 16.74 2.04
C ASP A 179 -14.42 16.05 0.68
N PRO A 180 -15.33 15.15 0.24
CA PRO A 180 -15.14 14.41 -1.01
C PRO A 180 -15.13 15.29 -2.26
N LYS A 181 -15.53 16.57 -2.16
CA LYS A 181 -15.44 17.55 -3.26
C LYS A 181 -14.09 18.27 -3.31
N ALA A 182 -13.23 18.09 -2.31
CA ALA A 182 -11.89 18.68 -2.24
C ALA A 182 -10.78 17.67 -2.57
N VAL A 183 -11.14 16.56 -3.22
CA VAL A 183 -10.24 15.47 -3.60
C VAL A 183 -10.19 15.37 -5.13
N PRO A 184 -8.99 15.33 -5.76
CA PRO A 184 -7.68 15.40 -5.12
C PRO A 184 -7.36 16.81 -4.60
N SER A 185 -6.60 16.89 -3.51
CA SER A 185 -6.00 18.15 -3.06
C SER A 185 -4.84 18.58 -3.96
N ARG A 186 -4.35 19.83 -3.82
CA ARG A 186 -3.16 20.29 -4.56
C ARG A 186 -1.90 19.49 -4.25
N LEU A 187 -1.72 19.11 -2.98
CA LEU A 187 -0.58 18.27 -2.58
C LEU A 187 -0.71 16.86 -3.18
N ALA A 188 -1.92 16.29 -3.13
CA ALA A 188 -2.20 15.00 -3.75
C ALA A 188 -2.00 15.03 -5.27
N TRP A 189 -2.25 16.17 -5.92
CA TRP A 189 -1.93 16.38 -7.33
C TRP A 189 -0.43 16.28 -7.61
N GLU A 190 0.41 16.96 -6.81
CA GLU A 190 1.86 16.88 -6.93
C GLU A 190 2.35 15.44 -6.75
N THR A 191 1.91 14.76 -5.69
CA THR A 191 2.27 13.35 -5.43
C THR A 191 1.77 12.42 -6.53
N GLY A 192 0.50 12.51 -6.93
CA GLY A 192 -0.08 11.67 -7.99
C GLY A 192 0.56 11.88 -9.36
N ARG A 193 0.98 13.12 -9.68
CA ARG A 193 1.76 13.40 -10.89
C ARG A 193 3.13 12.72 -10.83
N SER A 194 3.84 12.83 -9.72
CA SER A 194 5.13 12.13 -9.54
C SER A 194 4.99 10.60 -9.58
N MET A 195 3.87 10.05 -9.09
CA MET A 195 3.56 8.62 -9.22
C MET A 195 3.36 8.21 -10.67
N ALA A 196 2.58 8.97 -11.45
CA ALA A 196 2.37 8.72 -12.86
C ALA A 196 3.68 8.81 -13.66
N GLU A 197 4.51 9.81 -13.37
CA GLU A 197 5.85 9.99 -13.98
C GLU A 197 6.75 8.80 -13.64
N SER A 198 6.89 8.45 -12.36
CA SER A 198 7.69 7.31 -11.91
C SER A 198 7.25 5.98 -12.53
N LEU A 199 5.94 5.75 -12.67
CA LEU A 199 5.39 4.56 -13.31
C LEU A 199 5.76 4.50 -14.80
N VAL A 200 5.59 5.60 -15.51
CA VAL A 200 5.90 5.68 -16.95
C VAL A 200 7.40 5.54 -17.20
N GLU A 201 8.23 6.21 -16.40
CA GLU A 201 9.69 6.10 -16.48
C GLU A 201 10.17 4.67 -16.20
N ARG A 202 9.61 4.02 -15.16
CA ARG A 202 9.92 2.62 -14.86
C ARG A 202 9.52 1.71 -16.02
N HIS A 203 8.36 1.93 -16.61
CA HIS A 203 7.92 1.12 -17.75
C HIS A 203 8.83 1.29 -18.96
N LEU A 204 9.18 2.53 -19.30
CA LEU A 204 10.12 2.83 -20.39
C LEU A 204 11.48 2.17 -20.16
N ALA A 205 12.01 2.21 -18.93
CA ALA A 205 13.27 1.56 -18.60
C ALA A 205 13.19 0.02 -18.75
N ASP A 206 12.05 -0.57 -18.43
CA ASP A 206 11.83 -2.02 -18.52
C ASP A 206 11.51 -2.52 -19.94
N THR A 207 10.96 -1.67 -20.83
CA THR A 207 10.36 -2.12 -22.11
C THR A 207 10.70 -1.28 -23.34
N ASP A 208 11.38 -0.14 -23.18
CA ASP A 208 11.64 0.87 -24.23
C ASP A 208 10.37 1.47 -24.90
N GLU A 209 9.18 1.22 -24.37
CA GLU A 209 7.90 1.71 -24.90
C GLU A 209 7.03 2.34 -23.81
N TYR A 210 6.15 3.27 -24.20
CA TYR A 210 5.13 3.80 -23.29
C TYR A 210 4.03 2.74 -23.06
N PRO A 211 3.50 2.60 -21.83
CA PRO A 211 2.44 1.65 -21.58
C PRO A 211 1.17 2.08 -22.34
N ARG A 212 0.59 1.20 -23.15
CA ARG A 212 -0.64 1.54 -23.90
C ARG A 212 -1.84 1.75 -22.98
N SER A 213 -1.93 0.95 -21.91
CA SER A 213 -2.91 1.16 -20.85
C SER A 213 -2.37 0.73 -19.49
N VAL A 214 -2.77 1.46 -18.45
CA VAL A 214 -2.53 1.15 -17.04
C VAL A 214 -3.84 0.77 -16.37
N GLY A 215 -3.87 -0.40 -15.73
CA GLY A 215 -4.93 -0.81 -14.82
C GLY A 215 -4.59 -0.36 -13.41
N LEU A 216 -5.41 0.50 -12.79
CA LEU A 216 -5.16 0.99 -11.43
C LEU A 216 -6.31 0.61 -10.50
N SER A 217 -5.97 0.01 -9.35
CA SER A 217 -6.93 -0.28 -8.28
C SER A 217 -6.99 0.88 -7.28
N VAL A 218 -8.18 1.47 -7.09
CA VAL A 218 -8.39 2.70 -6.30
C VAL A 218 -9.32 2.44 -5.12
N TRP A 219 -8.84 2.77 -3.92
CA TRP A 219 -9.55 2.51 -2.67
C TRP A 219 -10.02 3.80 -1.98
N GLY A 220 -11.18 3.73 -1.33
CA GLY A 220 -11.71 4.88 -0.58
C GLY A 220 -10.82 5.22 0.62
N THR A 221 -10.27 4.21 1.30
CA THR A 221 -9.34 4.46 2.42
C THR A 221 -8.07 5.17 1.98
N SER A 222 -7.54 4.85 0.79
CA SER A 222 -6.36 5.50 0.21
C SER A 222 -6.63 6.97 -0.06
N ALA A 223 -7.75 7.28 -0.73
CA ALA A 223 -8.16 8.65 -0.99
C ALA A 223 -8.38 9.48 0.30
N MET A 224 -8.84 8.85 1.38
CA MET A 224 -9.01 9.53 2.68
C MET A 224 -7.69 9.78 3.40
N ARG A 225 -6.70 8.89 3.29
CA ARG A 225 -5.38 9.07 3.91
C ARG A 225 -4.54 10.12 3.18
N THR A 226 -4.61 10.12 1.85
CA THR A 226 -3.73 10.94 1.01
C THR A 226 -4.38 12.21 0.50
N SER A 227 -5.69 12.36 0.66
CA SER A 227 -6.49 13.38 -0.03
C SER A 227 -6.44 13.26 -1.55
N GLY A 228 -6.20 12.05 -2.09
CA GLY A 228 -6.52 11.68 -3.47
C GLY A 228 -5.36 11.37 -4.41
N ASP A 229 -4.23 10.84 -3.93
CA ASP A 229 -3.07 10.53 -4.79
C ASP A 229 -3.42 9.62 -5.97
N ASP A 230 -4.12 8.51 -5.74
CA ASP A 230 -4.57 7.58 -6.80
C ASP A 230 -5.43 8.29 -7.87
N ILE A 231 -6.24 9.28 -7.47
CA ILE A 231 -7.12 10.03 -8.36
C ILE A 231 -6.29 10.99 -9.22
N ALA A 232 -5.33 11.67 -8.59
CA ALA A 232 -4.37 12.52 -9.28
C ALA A 232 -3.49 11.73 -10.24
N GLU A 233 -3.07 10.52 -9.89
CA GLU A 233 -2.29 9.64 -10.78
C GLU A 233 -3.07 9.28 -12.04
N VAL A 234 -4.35 8.90 -11.91
CA VAL A 234 -5.22 8.64 -13.09
C VAL A 234 -5.31 9.87 -13.98
N LEU A 235 -5.57 11.04 -13.39
CA LEU A 235 -5.67 12.31 -14.12
C LEU A 235 -4.34 12.67 -14.81
N ALA A 236 -3.21 12.50 -14.13
CA ALA A 236 -1.88 12.75 -14.68
C ALA A 236 -1.53 11.81 -15.84
N LEU A 237 -1.87 10.51 -15.75
CA LEU A 237 -1.63 9.53 -16.82
C LEU A 237 -2.33 9.93 -18.13
N ILE A 238 -3.59 10.38 -18.05
CA ILE A 238 -4.36 10.86 -19.22
C ILE A 238 -4.04 12.31 -19.62
N GLY A 239 -3.23 13.02 -18.83
CA GLY A 239 -2.80 14.40 -19.10
C GLY A 239 -3.90 15.43 -18.84
N VAL A 240 -4.59 15.31 -17.70
CA VAL A 240 -5.61 16.26 -17.23
C VAL A 240 -5.22 16.75 -15.84
N GLU A 241 -5.26 18.05 -15.63
CA GLU A 241 -5.02 18.69 -14.33
C GLU A 241 -6.34 19.16 -13.70
N PRO A 242 -6.62 18.86 -12.42
CA PRO A 242 -7.77 19.42 -11.72
C PRO A 242 -7.61 20.92 -11.45
N GLU A 243 -8.71 21.66 -11.47
CA GLU A 243 -8.76 23.07 -11.07
C GLU A 243 -9.48 23.21 -9.72
N TRP A 244 -8.98 24.10 -8.86
CA TRP A 244 -9.52 24.29 -7.52
C TRP A 244 -10.05 25.70 -7.32
N ASP A 245 -11.20 25.80 -6.66
CA ASP A 245 -11.69 27.05 -6.10
C ASP A 245 -10.76 27.53 -4.97
N PRO A 246 -10.18 28.75 -5.03
CA PRO A 246 -9.21 29.20 -4.04
C PRO A 246 -9.76 29.31 -2.62
N ALA A 247 -11.06 29.55 -2.45
CA ALA A 247 -11.68 29.76 -1.14
C ALA A 247 -12.07 28.44 -0.47
N SER A 248 -12.80 27.59 -1.18
CA SER A 248 -13.31 26.31 -0.65
C SER A 248 -12.33 25.16 -0.82
N ARG A 249 -11.28 25.32 -1.64
CA ARG A 249 -10.34 24.27 -2.05
C ARG A 249 -10.99 23.08 -2.78
N ARG A 250 -12.26 23.21 -3.17
CA ARG A 250 -12.98 22.18 -3.91
C ARG A 250 -12.53 22.15 -5.36
N VAL A 251 -12.47 20.94 -5.92
CA VAL A 251 -12.27 20.74 -7.35
C VAL A 251 -13.51 21.23 -8.08
N ASN A 252 -13.34 22.19 -8.99
CA ASN A 252 -14.46 22.84 -9.70
C ASN A 252 -14.30 22.85 -11.23
N GLY A 253 -13.17 22.36 -11.74
CA GLY A 253 -12.86 22.31 -13.16
C GLY A 253 -11.77 21.28 -13.47
N LEU A 254 -11.55 21.09 -14.77
CA LEU A 254 -10.50 20.23 -15.33
C LEU A 254 -9.84 20.98 -16.48
N ARG A 255 -8.51 20.98 -16.50
CA ARG A 255 -7.68 21.51 -17.56
C ARG A 255 -7.00 20.36 -18.29
N VAL A 256 -7.30 20.18 -19.57
CA VAL A 256 -6.53 19.28 -20.43
C VAL A 256 -5.14 19.88 -20.63
N VAL A 257 -4.10 19.14 -20.26
CA VAL A 257 -2.70 19.52 -20.48
C VAL A 257 -2.37 19.30 -21.97
N PRO A 258 -1.89 20.31 -22.72
CA PRO A 258 -1.47 20.13 -24.11
C PRO A 258 -0.36 19.09 -24.27
N LEU A 259 -0.31 18.38 -25.39
CA LEU A 259 0.71 17.34 -25.63
C LEU A 259 2.15 17.87 -25.55
N GLU A 260 2.40 19.12 -25.98
CA GLU A 260 3.73 19.72 -25.86
C GLU A 260 4.14 19.96 -24.40
N GLU A 261 3.18 20.27 -23.53
CA GLU A 261 3.41 20.42 -22.08
C GLU A 261 3.53 19.04 -21.40
N LEU A 262 2.74 18.06 -21.85
CA LEU A 262 2.74 16.69 -21.31
C LEU A 262 4.04 15.94 -21.64
N GLY A 263 4.65 16.20 -22.81
CA GLY A 263 5.94 15.63 -23.21
C GLY A 263 5.92 14.14 -23.56
N ARG A 264 4.75 13.49 -23.52
CA ARG A 264 4.54 12.07 -23.81
C ARG A 264 3.11 11.81 -24.32
N PRO A 265 2.81 10.60 -24.85
CA PRO A 265 1.43 10.21 -25.13
C PRO A 265 0.54 10.23 -23.89
N ARG A 266 -0.76 10.45 -24.10
CA ARG A 266 -1.80 10.20 -23.09
C ARG A 266 -2.00 8.70 -22.94
N ILE A 267 -1.82 8.22 -21.72
CA ILE A 267 -1.87 6.79 -21.40
C ILE A 267 -3.31 6.41 -21.08
N ASP A 268 -3.85 5.34 -21.68
CA ASP A 268 -5.21 4.89 -21.36
C ASP A 268 -5.27 4.25 -19.97
N VAL A 269 -6.37 4.42 -19.26
CA VAL A 269 -6.49 4.01 -17.86
C VAL A 269 -7.73 3.18 -17.64
N THR A 270 -7.58 2.01 -17.03
CA THR A 270 -8.70 1.20 -16.55
C THR A 270 -8.72 1.22 -15.03
N VAL A 271 -9.76 1.80 -14.45
CA VAL A 271 -9.83 2.02 -13.00
C VAL A 271 -10.72 0.97 -12.36
N ARG A 272 -10.18 0.21 -11.41
CA ARG A 272 -10.97 -0.65 -10.51
C ARG A 272 -11.20 0.06 -9.19
N ILE A 273 -12.41 0.55 -8.97
CA ILE A 273 -12.81 1.14 -7.69
C ILE A 273 -13.35 0.08 -6.73
N SER A 274 -13.03 0.22 -5.44
CA SER A 274 -13.69 -0.53 -4.37
C SER A 274 -15.15 -0.08 -4.18
N GLY A 275 -16.01 -0.96 -3.64
CA GLY A 275 -17.39 -0.58 -3.29
C GLY A 275 -17.47 0.60 -2.31
N PHE A 276 -16.53 0.72 -1.38
CA PHE A 276 -16.48 1.87 -0.46
C PHE A 276 -16.09 3.17 -1.18
N PHE A 277 -15.18 3.11 -2.17
CA PHE A 277 -14.86 4.28 -2.98
C PHE A 277 -16.08 4.80 -3.73
N ARG A 278 -16.90 3.90 -4.31
CA ARG A 278 -18.19 4.26 -4.94
C ARG A 278 -19.09 5.03 -3.98
N ASP A 279 -19.25 4.54 -2.76
CA ASP A 279 -20.19 5.11 -1.79
C ASP A 279 -19.70 6.46 -1.25
N ALA A 280 -18.40 6.59 -0.97
CA ALA A 280 -17.84 7.78 -0.35
C ALA A 280 -17.45 8.89 -1.35
N PHE A 281 -17.10 8.54 -2.59
CA PHE A 281 -16.55 9.48 -3.58
C PHE A 281 -17.31 9.49 -4.94
N PRO A 282 -18.65 9.58 -4.96
CA PRO A 282 -19.41 9.60 -6.22
C PRO A 282 -19.06 10.80 -7.11
N HIS A 283 -18.70 11.94 -6.51
CA HIS A 283 -18.27 13.13 -7.25
C HIS A 283 -16.98 12.88 -8.02
N VAL A 284 -16.03 12.15 -7.42
CA VAL A 284 -14.75 11.81 -8.05
C VAL A 284 -14.95 10.87 -9.23
N ILE A 285 -15.84 9.88 -9.10
CA ILE A 285 -16.21 9.01 -10.23
C ILE A 285 -16.68 9.84 -11.43
N GLY A 286 -17.53 10.83 -11.18
CA GLY A 286 -18.00 11.75 -12.21
C GLY A 286 -16.86 12.55 -12.86
N ILE A 287 -15.95 13.09 -12.04
CA ILE A 287 -14.78 13.86 -12.52
C ILE A 287 -13.86 13.00 -13.39
N LEU A 288 -13.53 11.78 -12.95
CA LEU A 288 -12.68 10.86 -13.69
C LEU A 288 -13.32 10.48 -15.03
N ASP A 289 -14.61 10.18 -15.03
CA ASP A 289 -15.34 9.84 -16.26
C ASP A 289 -15.45 11.03 -17.22
N ASP A 290 -15.66 12.24 -16.70
CA ASP A 290 -15.65 13.48 -17.49
C ASP A 290 -14.27 13.70 -18.15
N ALA A 291 -13.19 13.51 -17.39
CA ALA A 291 -11.82 13.66 -17.88
C ALA A 291 -11.49 12.65 -19.00
N ILE A 292 -11.83 11.37 -18.80
CA ILE A 292 -11.57 10.30 -19.75
C ILE A 292 -12.32 10.54 -21.07
N ARG A 293 -13.61 10.92 -21.00
CA ARG A 293 -14.40 11.25 -22.18
C ARG A 293 -13.86 12.47 -22.91
N GLN A 294 -13.54 13.53 -22.17
CA GLN A 294 -12.96 14.75 -22.74
C GLN A 294 -11.67 14.44 -23.52
N VAL A 295 -10.78 13.60 -22.94
CA VAL A 295 -9.53 13.18 -23.59
C VAL A 295 -9.78 12.30 -24.82
N ALA A 296 -10.77 11.40 -24.79
CA ALA A 296 -11.11 10.55 -25.94
C ALA A 296 -11.59 11.37 -27.16
N GLU A 297 -12.25 12.49 -26.92
CA GLU A 297 -12.82 13.35 -27.98
C GLU A 297 -11.79 14.27 -28.65
N LEU A 298 -10.65 14.56 -28.01
CA LEU A 298 -9.62 15.48 -28.52
C LEU A 298 -9.13 15.10 -29.92
N ASP A 299 -9.01 16.07 -30.83
CA ASP A 299 -8.47 15.83 -32.17
C ASP A 299 -6.94 15.72 -32.16
N GLU A 300 -6.45 14.64 -31.56
CA GLU A 300 -5.03 14.30 -31.45
C GLU A 300 -4.70 13.03 -32.25
N PRO A 301 -3.44 12.87 -32.71
CA PRO A 301 -2.99 11.63 -33.34
C PRO A 301 -3.14 10.43 -32.40
N LEU A 302 -3.55 9.27 -32.95
CA LEU A 302 -3.85 8.08 -32.16
C LEU A 302 -2.62 7.50 -31.45
N GLU A 303 -1.43 7.70 -32.02
CA GLU A 303 -0.15 7.32 -31.42
C GLU A 303 0.29 8.22 -30.26
N GLN A 304 -0.35 9.38 -30.08
CA GLN A 304 -0.11 10.30 -28.96
C GLN A 304 -1.27 10.32 -27.96
N ASN A 305 -2.40 9.66 -28.26
CA ASN A 305 -3.55 9.60 -27.38
C ASN A 305 -4.15 8.19 -27.39
N PHE A 306 -3.69 7.34 -26.47
CA PHE A 306 -4.11 5.94 -26.39
C PHE A 306 -5.56 5.79 -25.92
N VAL A 307 -6.07 6.73 -25.11
CA VAL A 307 -7.49 6.77 -24.72
C VAL A 307 -8.38 6.88 -25.96
N ARG A 308 -8.09 7.86 -26.85
CA ARG A 308 -8.79 8.05 -28.12
C ARG A 308 -8.61 6.86 -29.05
N ALA A 309 -7.39 6.36 -29.19
CA ALA A 309 -7.08 5.22 -30.06
C ALA A 309 -7.93 3.99 -29.70
N HIS A 310 -8.00 3.65 -28.42
CA HIS A 310 -8.79 2.50 -27.96
C HIS A 310 -10.29 2.76 -28.06
N ALA A 311 -10.77 3.96 -27.68
CA ALA A 311 -12.18 4.31 -27.80
C ALA A 311 -12.66 4.27 -29.27
N GLN A 312 -11.85 4.74 -30.24
CA GLN A 312 -12.21 4.64 -31.66
C GLN A 312 -12.24 3.20 -32.17
N ALA A 313 -11.32 2.34 -31.69
CA ALA A 313 -11.34 0.92 -32.03
C ALA A 313 -12.61 0.22 -31.50
N ASP A 314 -12.97 0.48 -30.25
CA ASP A 314 -14.20 -0.02 -29.61
C ASP A 314 -15.45 0.48 -30.34
N LEU A 315 -15.49 1.78 -30.66
CA LEU A 315 -16.60 2.38 -31.41
C LEU A 315 -16.74 1.76 -32.80
N ALA A 316 -15.63 1.44 -33.48
CA ALA A 316 -15.67 0.76 -34.77
C ALA A 316 -16.18 -0.69 -34.66
N GLU A 317 -15.96 -1.36 -33.52
CA GLU A 317 -16.40 -2.73 -33.28
C GLU A 317 -17.90 -2.83 -32.98
N HIS A 318 -18.42 -1.99 -32.07
CA HIS A 318 -19.80 -2.12 -31.58
C HIS A 318 -20.70 -0.88 -31.77
N GLY A 319 -20.16 0.26 -32.21
CA GLY A 319 -20.96 1.43 -32.59
C GLY A 319 -21.58 2.21 -31.41
N ASP A 320 -21.10 2.00 -30.18
CA ASP A 320 -21.63 2.63 -28.97
C ASP A 320 -20.56 3.51 -28.31
N GLU A 321 -20.73 4.82 -28.39
CA GLU A 321 -19.78 5.82 -27.89
C GLU A 321 -19.62 5.76 -26.36
N ARG A 322 -20.70 5.46 -25.63
CA ARG A 322 -20.65 5.42 -24.16
C ARG A 322 -19.88 4.19 -23.69
N ARG A 323 -20.13 3.03 -24.30
CA ARG A 323 -19.35 1.81 -24.03
C ARG A 323 -17.88 1.99 -24.38
N ALA A 324 -17.58 2.58 -25.54
CA ALA A 324 -16.21 2.81 -26.01
C ALA A 324 -15.36 3.67 -25.05
N THR A 325 -16.00 4.57 -24.32
CA THR A 325 -15.36 5.49 -23.36
C THR A 325 -15.51 5.04 -21.90
N THR A 326 -16.05 3.85 -21.65
CA THR A 326 -16.18 3.30 -20.30
C THR A 326 -14.82 2.78 -19.82
N ARG A 327 -14.37 3.24 -18.64
CA ARG A 327 -13.07 2.88 -18.05
C ARG A 327 -13.09 2.58 -16.56
N ILE A 328 -14.16 2.94 -15.84
CA ILE A 328 -14.25 2.80 -14.39
C ILE A 328 -15.18 1.63 -14.07
N TYR A 329 -14.65 0.64 -13.36
CA TYR A 329 -15.34 -0.57 -12.95
C TYR A 329 -15.28 -0.76 -11.44
N GLY A 330 -16.29 -1.37 -10.84
CA GLY A 330 -16.31 -1.59 -9.39
C GLY A 330 -17.26 -2.70 -8.95
N SER A 331 -17.40 -2.88 -7.63
CA SER A 331 -18.31 -3.85 -7.06
C SER A 331 -19.75 -3.63 -7.54
N LYS A 332 -20.55 -4.69 -7.69
CA LYS A 332 -22.00 -4.59 -7.98
C LYS A 332 -22.69 -3.56 -7.06
N PRO A 333 -23.67 -2.78 -7.54
CA PRO A 333 -24.45 -1.88 -6.69
C PRO A 333 -25.02 -2.61 -5.45
N GLY A 334 -24.78 -2.04 -4.27
CA GLY A 334 -25.18 -2.63 -2.99
C GLY A 334 -24.29 -3.77 -2.48
N SER A 335 -23.18 -4.09 -3.15
CA SER A 335 -22.16 -5.03 -2.68
C SER A 335 -20.77 -4.41 -2.56
N TYR A 336 -19.84 -5.17 -1.97
CA TYR A 336 -18.46 -4.80 -1.65
C TYR A 336 -17.52 -5.99 -1.91
N GLY A 337 -16.22 -5.72 -2.01
CA GLY A 337 -15.18 -6.75 -2.20
C GLY A 337 -14.94 -7.13 -3.67
N ALA A 338 -13.99 -8.05 -3.86
CA ALA A 338 -13.58 -8.58 -5.17
C ALA A 338 -13.85 -10.08 -5.35
N GLY A 339 -14.27 -10.80 -4.30
CA GLY A 339 -14.58 -12.23 -4.34
C GLY A 339 -13.37 -13.15 -4.29
N ILE A 340 -12.16 -12.61 -4.47
CA ILE A 340 -10.93 -13.40 -4.57
C ILE A 340 -10.53 -14.01 -3.22
N LEU A 341 -10.68 -13.29 -2.09
CA LEU A 341 -10.41 -13.89 -0.78
C LEU A 341 -11.29 -15.12 -0.54
N GLN A 342 -12.59 -15.01 -0.82
CA GLN A 342 -13.53 -16.10 -0.59
C GLN A 342 -13.23 -17.32 -1.44
N VAL A 343 -12.76 -17.16 -2.69
CA VAL A 343 -12.39 -18.30 -3.54
C VAL A 343 -11.08 -18.95 -3.08
N ILE A 344 -10.11 -18.15 -2.62
CA ILE A 344 -8.85 -18.65 -2.05
C ILE A 344 -9.08 -19.40 -0.73
N GLU A 345 -9.92 -18.88 0.17
CA GLU A 345 -10.29 -19.54 1.42
C GLU A 345 -11.08 -20.84 1.19
N ALA A 346 -11.99 -20.84 0.21
CA ALA A 346 -12.80 -22.02 -0.10
C ALA A 346 -12.01 -23.12 -0.84
N GLY A 347 -10.84 -22.82 -1.41
CA GLY A 347 -10.03 -23.76 -2.20
C GLY A 347 -10.65 -24.20 -3.53
N ASN A 348 -11.84 -23.70 -3.88
CA ASN A 348 -12.65 -24.14 -5.03
C ASN A 348 -12.27 -23.45 -6.35
N TRP A 349 -10.99 -23.49 -6.70
CA TRP A 349 -10.44 -22.95 -7.96
C TRP A 349 -9.31 -23.85 -8.46
N LYS A 350 -9.07 -23.83 -9.77
CA LYS A 350 -8.05 -24.65 -10.43
C LYS A 350 -7.20 -23.87 -11.42
N THR A 351 -7.78 -22.88 -12.09
CA THR A 351 -7.10 -22.13 -13.16
C THR A 351 -7.29 -20.63 -13.02
N ASP A 352 -6.50 -19.87 -13.78
CA ASP A 352 -6.68 -18.42 -13.91
C ASP A 352 -8.07 -18.03 -14.41
N ASP A 353 -8.70 -18.88 -15.24
CA ASP A 353 -10.07 -18.66 -15.72
C ASP A 353 -11.09 -18.62 -14.58
N ASP A 354 -10.96 -19.52 -13.58
CA ASP A 354 -11.84 -19.52 -12.40
C ASP A 354 -11.69 -18.21 -11.61
N LEU A 355 -10.44 -17.76 -11.40
CA LEU A 355 -10.15 -16.52 -10.68
C LEU A 355 -10.67 -15.29 -11.44
N ALA A 356 -10.48 -15.27 -12.76
CA ALA A 356 -10.96 -14.21 -13.64
C ALA A 356 -12.50 -14.14 -13.68
N GLU A 357 -13.18 -15.30 -13.68
CA GLU A 357 -14.63 -15.37 -13.60
C GLU A 357 -15.15 -14.79 -12.28
N VAL A 358 -14.57 -15.17 -11.14
CA VAL A 358 -14.94 -14.59 -9.84
C VAL A 358 -14.69 -13.10 -9.82
N TYR A 359 -13.48 -12.65 -10.18
CA TYR A 359 -13.13 -11.23 -10.16
C TYR A 359 -14.06 -10.39 -11.06
N THR A 360 -14.42 -10.91 -12.24
CA THR A 360 -15.36 -10.27 -13.17
C THR A 360 -16.79 -10.29 -12.65
N ALA A 361 -17.24 -11.38 -12.01
CA ALA A 361 -18.58 -11.47 -11.44
C ALA A 361 -18.81 -10.46 -10.31
N TRP A 362 -17.77 -10.13 -9.56
CA TRP A 362 -17.81 -9.15 -8.48
C TRP A 362 -17.54 -7.73 -8.96
N GLY A 363 -16.65 -7.54 -9.95
CA GLY A 363 -16.15 -6.23 -10.39
C GLY A 363 -16.62 -5.72 -11.76
N GLY A 364 -17.34 -6.54 -12.53
CA GLY A 364 -17.75 -6.25 -13.91
C GLY A 364 -18.94 -5.30 -14.05
N PHE A 365 -18.95 -4.22 -13.27
CA PHE A 365 -20.01 -3.21 -13.26
C PHE A 365 -19.40 -1.84 -13.51
N ALA A 366 -19.90 -1.13 -14.52
CA ALA A 366 -19.35 0.13 -14.96
C ALA A 366 -19.92 1.31 -14.18
N TYR A 367 -19.06 2.28 -13.85
CA TYR A 367 -19.39 3.49 -13.12
C TYR A 367 -18.98 4.73 -13.91
N GLY A 368 -19.71 5.82 -13.72
CA GLY A 368 -19.57 7.04 -14.51
C GLY A 368 -20.94 7.61 -14.86
N ARG A 369 -20.94 8.65 -15.69
CA ARG A 369 -22.17 9.30 -16.15
C ARG A 369 -23.00 8.31 -16.96
N ASP A 370 -24.28 8.22 -16.64
CA ASP A 370 -25.26 7.35 -17.31
C ASP A 370 -24.97 5.84 -17.20
N LEU A 371 -24.11 5.42 -16.26
CA LEU A 371 -23.76 4.01 -16.05
C LEU A 371 -24.29 3.42 -14.74
N ASP A 372 -24.17 4.15 -13.62
CA ASP A 372 -24.75 3.80 -12.30
C ASP A 372 -24.53 2.33 -11.84
N GLY A 373 -23.40 1.72 -12.19
CA GLY A 373 -23.11 0.33 -11.85
C GLY A 373 -23.81 -0.69 -12.73
N ALA A 374 -24.13 -0.34 -13.98
CA ALA A 374 -24.66 -1.27 -14.97
C ALA A 374 -23.69 -2.44 -15.22
N PRO A 375 -24.19 -3.67 -15.41
CA PRO A 375 -23.36 -4.81 -15.81
C PRO A 375 -22.63 -4.51 -17.12
N ALA A 376 -21.31 -4.64 -17.13
CA ALA A 376 -20.44 -4.26 -18.25
C ALA A 376 -19.24 -5.21 -18.38
N SER A 377 -19.45 -6.50 -18.11
CA SER A 377 -18.38 -7.49 -18.11
C SER A 377 -17.70 -7.69 -19.48
N GLU A 378 -18.39 -7.41 -20.58
CA GLU A 378 -17.78 -7.43 -21.92
C GLU A 378 -16.81 -6.28 -22.10
N ASP A 379 -17.24 -5.06 -21.78
CA ASP A 379 -16.43 -3.84 -21.88
C ASP A 379 -15.23 -3.90 -20.92
N MET A 380 -15.44 -4.43 -19.71
CA MET A 380 -14.36 -4.69 -18.75
C MET A 380 -13.30 -5.62 -19.35
N ARG A 381 -13.70 -6.74 -19.95
CA ARG A 381 -12.75 -7.68 -20.59
C ARG A 381 -12.04 -7.05 -21.78
N ALA A 382 -12.72 -6.22 -22.58
CA ALA A 382 -12.10 -5.50 -23.68
C ALA A 382 -10.99 -4.56 -23.19
N ASN A 383 -11.26 -3.79 -22.14
CA ASN A 383 -10.27 -2.91 -21.52
C ASN A 383 -9.14 -3.68 -20.85
N TYR A 384 -9.46 -4.75 -20.10
CA TYR A 384 -8.45 -5.55 -19.39
C TYR A 384 -7.45 -6.21 -20.35
N ARG A 385 -7.87 -6.61 -21.56
CA ARG A 385 -6.94 -7.12 -22.59
C ARG A 385 -5.88 -6.10 -23.03
N ARG A 386 -6.10 -4.80 -22.80
CA ARG A 386 -5.19 -3.72 -23.19
C ARG A 386 -4.23 -3.32 -22.06
N ILE A 387 -4.47 -3.78 -20.83
CA ILE A 387 -3.66 -3.41 -19.67
C ILE A 387 -2.24 -3.94 -19.89
N ALA A 388 -1.30 -3.01 -20.06
CA ALA A 388 0.13 -3.29 -20.14
C ALA A 388 0.77 -3.30 -18.75
N VAL A 389 0.24 -2.48 -17.84
CA VAL A 389 0.70 -2.37 -16.45
C VAL A 389 -0.49 -2.50 -15.50
N ALA A 390 -0.45 -3.47 -14.58
CA ALA A 390 -1.36 -3.54 -13.45
C ALA A 390 -0.68 -2.90 -12.22
N ALA A 391 -1.26 -1.82 -11.71
CA ALA A 391 -0.70 -1.00 -10.64
C ALA A 391 -1.58 -1.00 -9.38
N LYS A 392 -0.92 -0.96 -8.23
CA LYS A 392 -1.54 -0.64 -6.93
C LYS A 392 -0.57 0.16 -6.06
N ASN A 393 -1.08 1.20 -5.42
CA ASN A 393 -0.25 2.05 -4.58
C ASN A 393 -0.23 1.62 -3.11
N ILE A 394 0.88 1.90 -2.42
CA ILE A 394 1.03 1.79 -0.98
C ILE A 394 1.19 3.21 -0.43
N ASP A 395 0.23 3.62 0.42
CA ASP A 395 0.11 4.98 0.95
C ASP A 395 0.41 5.10 2.45
N THR A 396 0.66 3.97 3.12
CA THR A 396 0.85 3.88 4.57
C THR A 396 1.96 2.87 4.89
N ARG A 397 2.64 3.03 6.04
CA ARG A 397 3.71 2.10 6.51
C ARG A 397 3.25 1.15 7.62
N GLU A 398 2.07 1.39 8.17
CA GLU A 398 1.50 0.63 9.29
C GLU A 398 1.11 -0.81 8.91
N HIS A 399 0.90 -1.07 7.61
CA HIS A 399 0.74 -2.40 7.05
C HIS A 399 1.38 -2.46 5.65
N ASP A 400 1.76 -3.67 5.24
CA ASP A 400 2.30 -3.96 3.91
C ASP A 400 1.36 -4.83 3.05
N ILE A 401 1.79 -5.16 1.83
CA ILE A 401 1.01 -5.96 0.87
C ILE A 401 0.69 -7.37 1.37
N ALA A 402 1.42 -7.88 2.36
CA ALA A 402 1.21 -9.19 2.98
C ALA A 402 0.64 -9.09 4.41
N ASP A 403 0.03 -7.94 4.74
CA ASP A 403 -0.74 -7.70 5.98
C ASP A 403 -2.24 -7.47 5.74
N SER A 404 -2.66 -7.30 4.48
CA SER A 404 -4.07 -7.13 4.12
C SER A 404 -4.40 -7.93 2.86
N ASP A 405 -5.50 -8.68 2.91
CA ASP A 405 -6.00 -9.47 1.80
C ASP A 405 -6.40 -8.62 0.59
N ASP A 406 -6.83 -7.38 0.81
CA ASP A 406 -7.31 -6.50 -0.26
C ASP A 406 -6.26 -6.31 -1.37
N TYR A 407 -4.95 -6.32 -1.05
CA TYR A 407 -3.91 -6.15 -2.06
C TYR A 407 -3.91 -7.28 -3.10
N PHE A 408 -3.86 -8.55 -2.69
CA PHE A 408 -3.89 -9.65 -3.64
C PHE A 408 -5.26 -9.78 -4.32
N GLN A 409 -6.34 -9.41 -3.62
CA GLN A 409 -7.68 -9.44 -4.17
C GLN A 409 -7.86 -8.47 -5.35
N TYR A 410 -7.36 -7.24 -5.23
CA TYR A 410 -7.52 -6.20 -6.25
C TYR A 410 -6.36 -6.19 -7.25
N HIS A 411 -5.11 -6.13 -6.76
CA HIS A 411 -3.92 -6.08 -7.63
C HIS A 411 -3.67 -7.44 -8.27
N GLY A 412 -3.58 -8.49 -7.45
CA GLY A 412 -3.44 -9.86 -7.93
C GLY A 412 -4.63 -10.29 -8.79
N GLY A 413 -5.86 -10.02 -8.36
CA GLY A 413 -7.07 -10.32 -9.13
C GLY A 413 -7.09 -9.64 -10.51
N MET A 414 -6.60 -8.41 -10.62
CA MET A 414 -6.41 -7.74 -11.91
C MET A 414 -5.37 -8.46 -12.77
N ILE A 415 -4.20 -8.80 -12.22
CA ILE A 415 -3.13 -9.52 -12.92
C ILE A 415 -3.64 -10.87 -13.46
N ALA A 416 -4.26 -11.69 -12.60
CA ALA A 416 -4.83 -12.98 -12.98
C ALA A 416 -5.90 -12.84 -14.08
N THR A 417 -6.75 -11.82 -13.99
CA THR A 417 -7.79 -11.57 -15.01
C THR A 417 -7.18 -11.19 -16.35
N VAL A 418 -6.15 -10.34 -16.37
CA VAL A 418 -5.44 -9.99 -17.61
C VAL A 418 -4.77 -11.24 -18.20
N ARG A 419 -4.06 -12.02 -17.37
CA ARG A 419 -3.40 -13.26 -17.78
C ARG A 419 -4.37 -14.27 -18.37
N ALA A 420 -5.54 -14.47 -17.76
CA ALA A 420 -6.59 -15.34 -18.31
C ALA A 420 -7.11 -14.85 -19.68
N LEU A 421 -7.26 -13.54 -19.86
CA LEU A 421 -7.83 -12.97 -21.09
C LEU A 421 -6.86 -12.92 -22.27
N THR A 422 -5.55 -12.82 -22.01
CA THR A 422 -4.52 -12.58 -23.04
C THR A 422 -3.53 -13.75 -23.19
N GLY A 423 -3.44 -14.62 -22.18
CA GLY A 423 -2.40 -15.64 -22.07
C GLY A 423 -1.02 -15.09 -21.69
N ALA A 424 -0.91 -13.80 -21.37
CA ALA A 424 0.34 -13.13 -21.02
C ALA A 424 0.14 -12.24 -19.78
N GLU A 425 1.14 -12.23 -18.91
CA GLU A 425 1.09 -11.41 -17.70
C GLU A 425 1.38 -9.93 -18.00
N PRO A 426 0.58 -8.98 -17.49
CA PRO A 426 0.94 -7.57 -17.55
C PRO A 426 2.15 -7.29 -16.64
N LYS A 427 2.86 -6.19 -16.87
CA LYS A 427 3.83 -5.72 -15.86
C LYS A 427 3.07 -5.38 -14.58
N ALA A 428 3.48 -5.93 -13.45
CA ALA A 428 2.88 -5.66 -12.15
C ALA A 428 3.74 -4.67 -11.36
N TYR A 429 3.23 -3.45 -11.16
CA TYR A 429 3.94 -2.39 -10.44
C TYR A 429 3.25 -1.98 -9.14
N VAL A 430 4.05 -1.51 -8.20
CA VAL A 430 3.64 -0.95 -6.92
C VAL A 430 4.18 0.48 -6.81
N GLY A 431 3.28 1.46 -6.71
CA GLY A 431 3.62 2.84 -6.45
C GLY A 431 3.74 3.09 -4.94
N ASP A 432 4.92 3.41 -4.46
CA ASP A 432 5.21 3.70 -3.06
C ASP A 432 5.15 5.21 -2.81
N SER A 433 4.06 5.68 -2.18
CA SER A 433 3.83 7.09 -1.85
C SER A 433 3.68 7.35 -0.36
N THR A 434 4.18 6.44 0.48
CA THR A 434 4.14 6.65 1.94
C THR A 434 5.00 7.83 2.37
N SER A 435 6.03 8.17 1.58
CA SER A 435 6.78 9.41 1.67
C SER A 435 6.45 10.26 0.44
N PRO A 436 5.56 11.27 0.55
CA PRO A 436 5.10 12.07 -0.59
C PRO A 436 6.22 12.72 -1.39
N ASP A 437 7.32 13.06 -0.71
CA ASP A 437 8.48 13.75 -1.28
C ASP A 437 9.48 12.78 -1.95
N ALA A 438 9.29 11.46 -1.79
CA ALA A 438 10.19 10.41 -2.29
C ALA A 438 9.42 9.22 -2.91
N VAL A 439 8.53 9.54 -3.85
CA VAL A 439 7.73 8.56 -4.60
C VAL A 439 8.63 7.63 -5.40
N ARG A 440 8.35 6.31 -5.35
CA ARG A 440 9.09 5.29 -6.09
C ARG A 440 8.16 4.25 -6.69
N THR A 441 8.49 3.75 -7.87
CA THR A 441 7.79 2.61 -8.49
C THR A 441 8.67 1.36 -8.49
N ARG A 442 8.14 0.28 -7.91
CA ARG A 442 8.75 -1.05 -7.88
C ARG A 442 7.93 -2.05 -8.66
N THR A 443 8.54 -3.15 -9.08
CA THR A 443 7.77 -4.33 -9.46
C THR A 443 7.11 -4.96 -8.24
N LEU A 444 5.99 -5.64 -8.44
CA LEU A 444 5.35 -6.43 -7.38
C LEU A 444 6.31 -7.49 -6.83
N GLN A 445 7.17 -8.07 -7.67
CA GLN A 445 8.20 -9.01 -7.24
C GLN A 445 9.23 -8.37 -6.30
N GLU A 446 9.73 -7.18 -6.66
CA GLU A 446 10.66 -6.40 -5.82
C GLU A 446 10.02 -6.07 -4.46
N GLU A 447 8.77 -5.62 -4.44
CA GLU A 447 8.07 -5.31 -3.19
C GLU A 447 7.78 -6.56 -2.36
N THR A 448 7.39 -7.67 -3.00
CA THR A 448 7.20 -8.95 -2.31
C THR A 448 8.49 -9.43 -1.65
N ASN A 449 9.62 -9.34 -2.36
CA ASN A 449 10.94 -9.67 -1.81
C ASN A 449 11.35 -8.72 -0.66
N ARG A 450 11.07 -7.43 -0.81
CA ARG A 450 11.36 -6.40 0.18
C ARG A 450 10.57 -6.66 1.46
N VAL A 451 9.25 -6.83 1.37
CA VAL A 451 8.35 -7.14 2.49
C VAL A 451 8.74 -8.45 3.16
N PHE A 452 9.07 -9.48 2.36
CA PHE A 452 9.46 -10.77 2.89
C PHE A 452 10.66 -10.66 3.83
N ARG A 453 11.71 -9.95 3.41
CA ARG A 453 12.93 -9.79 4.20
C ARG A 453 12.81 -8.74 5.29
N ALA A 454 12.17 -7.62 5.01
CA ALA A 454 12.03 -6.52 5.97
C ALA A 454 11.13 -6.90 7.14
N ARG A 455 10.14 -7.77 6.91
CA ARG A 455 9.06 -8.00 7.87
C ARG A 455 8.67 -9.47 8.04
N VAL A 456 8.34 -10.23 6.99
CA VAL A 456 7.83 -11.63 7.10
C VAL A 456 8.77 -12.52 7.92
N VAL A 457 10.01 -12.70 7.46
CA VAL A 457 11.00 -13.55 8.13
C VAL A 457 11.96 -12.74 9.00
N ASN A 458 11.59 -11.50 9.34
CA ASN A 458 12.42 -10.68 10.21
C ASN A 458 12.25 -11.14 11.66
N PRO A 459 13.33 -11.58 12.35
CA PRO A 459 13.23 -12.07 13.72
C PRO A 459 12.72 -11.01 14.70
N ARG A 460 12.93 -9.71 14.42
CA ARG A 460 12.35 -8.63 15.25
C ARG A 460 10.83 -8.62 15.16
N TRP A 461 10.28 -8.82 13.97
CA TRP A 461 8.83 -8.84 13.76
C TRP A 461 8.19 -10.12 14.31
N ILE A 462 8.80 -11.29 14.06
CA ILE A 462 8.33 -12.56 14.64
C ILE A 462 8.33 -12.46 16.18
N GLY A 463 9.44 -12.01 16.77
CA GLY A 463 9.54 -11.77 18.20
C GLY A 463 8.55 -10.73 18.71
N ALA A 464 8.19 -9.73 17.90
CA ALA A 464 7.14 -8.78 18.23
C ALA A 464 5.76 -9.42 18.29
N MET A 465 5.39 -10.21 17.29
CA MET A 465 4.11 -10.93 17.29
C MET A 465 4.02 -11.91 18.46
N GLN A 466 5.12 -12.59 18.82
CA GLN A 466 5.18 -13.49 19.96
C GLN A 466 4.79 -12.82 21.31
N ARG A 467 5.00 -11.50 21.45
CA ARG A 467 4.58 -10.74 22.65
C ARG A 467 3.06 -10.59 22.78
N HIS A 468 2.28 -10.89 21.74
CA HIS A 468 0.83 -10.68 21.69
C HIS A 468 -0.01 -11.95 21.59
N GLY A 469 0.55 -13.10 21.98
CA GLY A 469 -0.20 -14.34 22.21
C GLY A 469 -1.04 -14.78 21.00
N TYR A 470 -2.34 -15.05 21.23
CA TYR A 470 -3.25 -15.57 20.20
C TYR A 470 -3.29 -14.69 18.94
N LYS A 471 -3.41 -13.36 19.10
CA LYS A 471 -3.50 -12.44 17.95
C LYS A 471 -2.16 -12.33 17.22
N GLY A 472 -1.04 -12.40 17.94
CA GLY A 472 0.29 -12.47 17.33
C GLY A 472 0.44 -13.69 16.42
N ALA A 473 0.04 -14.87 16.89
CA ALA A 473 0.05 -16.08 16.06
C ALA A 473 -0.92 -16.00 14.87
N PHE A 474 -2.07 -15.33 15.04
CA PHE A 474 -2.98 -15.05 13.93
C PHE A 474 -2.33 -14.20 12.84
N GLU A 475 -1.57 -13.15 13.20
CA GLU A 475 -0.86 -12.30 12.22
C GLU A 475 0.15 -13.10 11.40
N LEU A 476 0.87 -14.04 12.02
CA LEU A 476 1.78 -14.95 11.32
C LEU A 476 1.03 -15.79 10.29
N ALA A 477 -0.10 -16.40 10.67
CA ALA A 477 -0.90 -17.22 9.77
C ALA A 477 -1.52 -16.41 8.63
N ALA A 478 -2.08 -15.23 8.93
CA ALA A 478 -2.67 -14.33 7.94
C ALA A 478 -1.63 -13.92 6.88
N THR A 479 -0.39 -13.61 7.27
CA THR A 479 0.68 -13.35 6.31
C THR A 479 0.89 -14.51 5.33
N VAL A 480 0.85 -15.77 5.80
CA VAL A 480 1.01 -16.95 4.93
C VAL A 480 -0.15 -17.05 3.95
N ASP A 481 -1.39 -16.86 4.41
CA ASP A 481 -2.58 -16.85 3.55
C ASP A 481 -2.51 -15.75 2.48
N TYR A 482 -2.03 -14.56 2.83
CA TYR A 482 -1.96 -13.43 1.90
C TYR A 482 -0.82 -13.57 0.88
N LEU A 483 0.33 -14.09 1.30
CA LEU A 483 1.41 -14.45 0.36
C LEU A 483 0.94 -15.53 -0.61
N PHE A 484 0.25 -16.56 -0.12
CA PHE A 484 -0.36 -17.58 -0.98
C PHE A 484 -1.38 -16.98 -1.95
N GLY A 485 -2.25 -16.07 -1.47
CA GLY A 485 -3.23 -15.39 -2.33
C GLY A 485 -2.56 -14.56 -3.43
N PHE A 486 -1.46 -13.88 -3.12
CA PHE A 486 -0.65 -13.16 -4.10
C PHE A 486 0.03 -14.10 -5.09
N ASP A 487 0.51 -15.25 -4.63
CA ASP A 487 1.14 -16.22 -5.50
C ASP A 487 0.14 -16.88 -6.45
N ALA A 488 -1.02 -17.27 -5.94
CA ALA A 488 -2.12 -17.82 -6.73
C ALA A 488 -2.61 -16.86 -7.83
N THR A 489 -2.46 -15.55 -7.62
CA THR A 489 -2.98 -14.53 -8.54
C THR A 489 -1.90 -13.89 -9.41
N ALA A 490 -0.66 -13.78 -8.93
CA ALA A 490 0.42 -13.05 -9.60
C ALA A 490 1.76 -13.81 -9.67
N GLY A 491 1.89 -15.00 -9.07
CA GLY A 491 3.09 -15.83 -9.17
C GLY A 491 4.36 -15.20 -8.58
N VAL A 492 4.23 -14.45 -7.48
CA VAL A 492 5.32 -13.63 -6.92
C VAL A 492 6.05 -14.26 -5.74
N VAL A 493 5.65 -15.44 -5.27
CA VAL A 493 6.29 -16.12 -4.13
C VAL A 493 7.18 -17.25 -4.64
N HIS A 494 8.48 -17.11 -4.44
CA HIS A 494 9.46 -18.08 -4.94
C HIS A 494 9.64 -19.24 -3.96
N ASP A 495 10.09 -20.40 -4.45
CA ASP A 495 10.28 -21.61 -3.63
C ASP A 495 11.08 -21.38 -2.33
N TRP A 496 12.14 -20.58 -2.39
CA TRP A 496 12.96 -20.27 -1.21
C TRP A 496 12.16 -19.50 -0.13
N MET A 497 11.12 -18.77 -0.53
CA MET A 497 10.23 -18.03 0.37
C MET A 497 9.29 -18.99 1.10
N TYR A 498 8.68 -19.94 0.39
CA TYR A 498 7.89 -21.01 1.01
C TYR A 498 8.74 -21.87 1.95
N GLU A 499 9.95 -22.25 1.52
CA GLU A 499 10.87 -23.00 2.35
C GLU A 499 11.28 -22.22 3.61
N SER A 500 11.49 -20.90 3.49
CA SER A 500 11.78 -20.04 4.64
C SER A 500 10.58 -19.93 5.59
N LEU A 501 9.35 -19.80 5.07
CA LEU A 501 8.14 -19.82 5.89
C LEU A 501 7.98 -21.15 6.63
N ALA A 502 8.19 -22.28 5.93
CA ALA A 502 8.17 -23.60 6.54
C ALA A 502 9.16 -23.68 7.71
N LYS A 503 10.41 -23.26 7.48
CA LYS A 503 11.47 -23.31 8.51
C LYS A 503 11.20 -22.36 9.67
N GLU A 504 10.97 -21.08 9.41
CA GLU A 504 10.87 -20.05 10.46
C GLU A 504 9.52 -20.06 11.18
N TYR A 505 8.43 -20.43 10.51
CA TYR A 505 7.10 -20.42 11.14
C TYR A 505 6.71 -21.76 11.74
N VAL A 506 7.02 -22.87 11.07
CA VAL A 506 6.53 -24.19 11.47
C VAL A 506 7.59 -25.00 12.22
N LEU A 507 8.83 -25.00 11.72
CA LEU A 507 9.89 -25.91 12.19
C LEU A 507 10.82 -25.28 13.24
N ASP A 508 10.90 -23.96 13.33
CA ASP A 508 11.62 -23.28 14.40
C ASP A 508 10.99 -23.64 15.75
N GLU A 509 11.77 -24.25 16.64
CA GLU A 509 11.28 -24.80 17.91
C GLU A 509 10.63 -23.71 18.78
N THR A 510 11.20 -22.50 18.78
CA THR A 510 10.71 -21.40 19.62
C THR A 510 9.35 -20.92 19.12
N ASN A 511 9.23 -20.68 17.82
CA ASN A 511 8.00 -20.18 17.23
C ASN A 511 6.90 -21.26 17.19
N GLN A 512 7.28 -22.52 16.98
CA GLN A 512 6.38 -23.65 17.06
C GLN A 512 5.79 -23.80 18.46
N GLU A 513 6.61 -23.76 19.53
CA GLU A 513 6.14 -23.82 20.91
C GLU A 513 5.19 -22.65 21.21
N PHE A 514 5.56 -21.44 20.79
CA PHE A 514 4.71 -20.25 20.90
C PHE A 514 3.33 -20.46 20.27
N MET A 515 3.27 -20.95 19.02
CA MET A 515 2.00 -21.13 18.32
C MET A 515 1.19 -22.29 18.88
N ARG A 516 1.80 -23.43 19.23
CA ARG A 516 1.10 -24.56 19.92
C ARG A 516 0.43 -24.11 21.21
N LYS A 517 1.09 -23.23 21.96
CA LYS A 517 0.56 -22.67 23.21
C LYS A 517 -0.51 -21.61 22.96
N SER A 518 -0.24 -20.67 22.07
CA SER A 518 -1.04 -19.43 21.94
C SER A 518 -2.20 -19.57 20.96
N ASN A 519 -2.00 -20.23 19.83
CA ASN A 519 -3.01 -20.44 18.79
C ASN A 519 -2.67 -21.67 17.93
N PRO A 520 -2.98 -22.89 18.40
CA PRO A 520 -2.69 -24.12 17.64
C PRO A 520 -3.44 -24.16 16.30
N TRP A 521 -4.60 -23.54 16.18
CA TRP A 521 -5.34 -23.50 14.91
C TRP A 521 -4.63 -22.68 13.84
N ALA A 522 -3.93 -21.60 14.22
CA ALA A 522 -3.12 -20.81 13.29
C ALA A 522 -1.92 -21.61 12.77
N LEU A 523 -1.22 -22.36 13.64
CA LEU A 523 -0.15 -23.26 13.21
C LEU A 523 -0.66 -24.32 12.24
N ARG A 524 -1.82 -24.92 12.54
CA ARG A 524 -2.48 -25.88 11.65
C ARG A 524 -2.75 -25.26 10.27
N GLY A 525 -3.35 -24.08 10.24
CA GLY A 525 -3.66 -23.35 9.00
C GLY A 525 -2.42 -23.03 8.17
N ILE A 526 -1.30 -22.64 8.81
CA ILE A 526 -0.02 -22.44 8.11
C ILE A 526 0.44 -23.74 7.44
N VAL A 527 0.41 -24.87 8.14
CA VAL A 527 0.85 -26.15 7.56
C VAL A 527 -0.07 -26.59 6.42
N GLU A 528 -1.39 -26.48 6.60
CA GLU A 528 -2.38 -26.77 5.55
C GLU A 528 -2.14 -25.89 4.31
N ARG A 529 -1.90 -24.59 4.50
CA ARG A 529 -1.70 -23.66 3.39
C ARG A 529 -0.39 -23.88 2.64
N LEU A 530 0.71 -24.13 3.35
CA LEU A 530 1.99 -24.48 2.72
C LEU A 530 1.91 -25.83 1.99
N GLY A 531 1.17 -26.79 2.54
CA GLY A 531 0.86 -28.05 1.87
C GLY A 531 0.05 -27.84 0.58
N GLU A 532 -0.97 -26.99 0.64
CA GLU A 532 -1.77 -26.61 -0.53
C GLU A 532 -0.93 -25.93 -1.62
N ALA A 533 0.02 -25.07 -1.24
CA ALA A 533 0.95 -24.45 -2.19
C ALA A 533 1.77 -25.50 -2.94
N ALA A 534 2.25 -26.53 -2.26
CA ALA A 534 2.98 -27.64 -2.88
C ALA A 534 2.06 -28.50 -3.77
N GLU A 535 0.85 -28.84 -3.33
CA GLU A 535 -0.12 -29.62 -4.12
C GLU A 535 -0.54 -28.93 -5.42
N ARG A 536 -0.63 -27.59 -5.38
CA ARG A 536 -0.96 -26.76 -6.55
C ARG A 536 0.24 -26.45 -7.44
N GLY A 537 1.45 -26.82 -7.04
CA GLY A 537 2.69 -26.50 -7.75
C GLY A 537 3.09 -25.02 -7.70
N LEU A 538 2.52 -24.27 -6.75
CA LEU A 538 2.92 -22.90 -6.43
C LEU A 538 4.26 -22.90 -5.69
N TRP A 539 4.41 -23.81 -4.73
CA TRP A 539 5.72 -24.24 -4.25
C TRP A 539 6.17 -25.40 -5.13
N ALA A 540 7.05 -25.12 -6.11
CA ALA A 540 7.31 -26.01 -7.22
C ALA A 540 8.24 -27.18 -6.86
N GLU A 541 9.32 -26.91 -6.13
CA GLU A 541 10.34 -27.89 -5.74
C GLU A 541 10.53 -27.93 -4.21
N PRO A 542 9.50 -28.36 -3.44
CA PRO A 542 9.63 -28.49 -2.00
C PRO A 542 10.63 -29.57 -1.59
N ASP A 543 11.49 -29.26 -0.61
CA ASP A 543 12.38 -30.26 -0.01
C ASP A 543 11.52 -31.34 0.70
N PRO A 544 11.62 -32.63 0.28
CA PRO A 544 10.86 -33.71 0.89
C PRO A 544 11.07 -33.86 2.40
N GLU A 545 12.26 -33.52 2.92
CA GLU A 545 12.55 -33.59 4.35
C GLU A 545 11.80 -32.48 5.11
N VAL A 546 11.75 -31.27 4.57
CA VAL A 546 11.00 -30.14 5.14
C VAL A 546 9.51 -30.44 5.16
N VAL A 547 8.96 -30.96 4.05
CA VAL A 547 7.54 -31.35 3.95
C VAL A 547 7.20 -32.45 4.95
N ALA A 548 8.03 -33.49 5.05
CA ALA A 548 7.81 -34.58 6.00
C ALA A 548 7.85 -34.08 7.46
N ALA A 549 8.77 -33.16 7.78
CA ALA A 549 8.84 -32.55 9.10
C ALA A 549 7.58 -31.73 9.42
N MET A 550 7.10 -30.91 8.48
CA MET A 550 5.85 -30.16 8.67
C MET A 550 4.63 -31.07 8.85
N GLN A 551 4.55 -32.17 8.09
CA GLN A 551 3.49 -33.16 8.24
C GLN A 551 3.51 -33.82 9.62
N GLN A 552 4.71 -34.08 10.17
CA GLN A 552 4.82 -34.56 11.55
C GLN A 552 4.30 -33.53 12.55
N VAL A 553 4.62 -32.24 12.36
CA VAL A 553 4.07 -31.16 13.19
C VAL A 553 2.55 -31.15 13.17
N TYR A 554 1.95 -31.30 11.98
CA TYR A 554 0.49 -31.37 11.80
C TYR A 554 -0.13 -32.55 12.56
N LEU A 555 0.44 -33.75 12.45
CA LEU A 555 -0.06 -34.95 13.14
C LEU A 555 0.01 -34.81 14.66
N ASP A 556 1.13 -34.31 15.17
CA ASP A 556 1.31 -34.06 16.60
C ASP A 556 0.29 -33.03 17.13
N LEU A 557 -0.02 -32.02 16.30
CA LEU A 557 -0.97 -30.97 16.63
C LEU A 557 -2.43 -31.45 16.62
N GLU A 558 -2.80 -32.33 15.70
CA GLU A 558 -4.14 -32.96 15.72
C GLU A 558 -4.35 -33.77 17.00
N GLY A 559 -3.34 -34.55 17.42
CA GLY A 559 -3.38 -35.25 18.71
C GLY A 559 -3.59 -34.31 19.90
N ASP A 560 -2.83 -33.21 19.96
CA ASP A 560 -2.97 -32.19 21.02
C ASP A 560 -4.36 -31.52 21.04
N LEU A 561 -4.98 -31.33 19.88
CA LEU A 561 -6.30 -30.69 19.75
C LEU A 561 -7.44 -31.64 20.11
N GLU A 562 -7.37 -32.90 19.70
CA GLU A 562 -8.35 -33.93 20.08
C GLU A 562 -8.37 -34.16 21.60
N ASP A 563 -7.21 -34.23 22.23
CA ASP A 563 -7.08 -34.40 23.69
C ASP A 563 -7.60 -33.20 24.50
N ARG A 564 -7.61 -31.99 23.93
CA ARG A 564 -8.18 -30.79 24.57
C ARG A 564 -9.71 -30.74 24.52
N HIS A 565 -10.32 -31.48 23.61
CA HIS A 565 -11.77 -31.56 23.44
C HIS A 565 -12.40 -32.77 24.15
N ALA A 566 -11.57 -33.72 24.61
CA ALA A 566 -11.95 -34.83 25.48
C ALA A 566 -11.99 -34.41 26.96
#